data_AF-A0A9D7FB07-F1
#
_entry.id   AF-A0A9D7FB07-F1
#
_cell.length_a   1.000
_cell.length_b   1.000
_cell.length_c   1.000
_cell.angle_alpha   90.00
_cell.angle_beta   90.00
_cell.angle_gamma   90.00
#
_symmetry.space_group_name_H-M   'P 1'
#
loop_
_entity.id
_entity.type
_entity.pdbx_description
1 polymer ?
#
loop_
_entity_poly.entity_id
_entity_poly.type
_entity_poly.pdbx_seq_one_letter_code
_entity_poly.pdbx_strand_id
1 'polypeptide(L)'
;MGVSFSVKNIPEELAQRLRIRAERNHRSLQGELMAILEAAASEDLPAITGASESRGTRRVEDSLQGWRTLFPVPSRSNVSSASLIRQMRNGRYGEDWAEGGEPKGAA
;
A
#
# COMPACT_ATOMS: atom_id res chain seq x y z
N MET A 1 -28.35 22.54 1.21
CA MET A 1 -27.52 23.77 1.31
C MET A 1 -26.10 23.35 1.64
N GLY A 2 -25.10 23.80 0.88
CA GLY A 2 -23.69 23.46 1.14
C GLY A 2 -23.00 24.55 1.96
N VAL A 3 -22.15 24.15 2.91
CA VAL A 3 -21.31 25.05 3.69
C VAL A 3 -19.89 25.01 3.09
N SER A 4 -19.30 26.18 2.84
CA SER A 4 -17.94 26.29 2.32
C SER A 4 -16.94 26.47 3.45
N PHE A 5 -15.86 25.68 3.43
CA PHE A 5 -14.75 25.78 4.38
C PHE A 5 -13.49 26.24 3.64
N SER A 6 -12.80 27.24 4.19
CA SER A 6 -11.51 27.71 3.70
C SER A 6 -10.45 27.53 4.78
N VAL A 7 -9.47 26.67 4.52
CA VAL A 7 -8.34 26.42 5.42
C VAL A 7 -7.17 27.29 4.96
N LYS A 8 -6.67 28.14 5.86
CA LYS A 8 -5.54 29.03 5.60
C LYS A 8 -4.30 28.53 6.34
N ASN A 9 -3.13 28.95 5.86
CA ASN A 9 -1.83 28.66 6.48
C ASN A 9 -1.48 27.16 6.58
N ILE A 10 -1.66 26.45 5.46
CA ILE A 10 -1.28 25.04 5.35
C ILE A 10 0.23 24.97 5.12
N PRO A 11 1.00 24.23 5.94
CA PRO A 11 2.42 24.00 5.69
C PRO A 11 2.62 23.34 4.33
N GLU A 12 3.65 23.76 3.58
CA GLU A 12 3.88 23.29 2.21
C GLU A 12 4.06 21.76 2.15
N GLU A 13 4.81 21.19 3.10
CA GLU A 13 4.99 19.76 3.28
C GLU A 13 3.66 19.00 3.44
N LEU A 14 2.71 19.58 4.17
CA LEU A 14 1.39 18.99 4.37
C LEU A 14 0.56 19.04 3.09
N ALA A 15 0.59 20.17 2.38
CA ALA A 15 -0.09 20.33 1.11
C ALA A 15 0.44 19.34 0.05
N GLN A 16 1.74 19.12 0.02
CA GLN A 16 2.38 18.18 -0.91
C GLN A 16 2.00 16.73 -0.59
N ARG A 17 2.00 16.34 0.69
CA ARG A 17 1.52 15.02 1.12
C ARG A 17 0.06 14.78 0.75
N LEU A 18 -0.80 15.79 0.90
CA LEU A 18 -2.21 15.71 0.51
C LEU A 18 -2.37 15.56 -1.00
N ARG A 19 -1.57 16.28 -1.80
CA ARG A 19 -1.58 16.15 -3.27
C ARG A 19 -1.17 14.74 -3.71
N ILE A 20 -0.05 14.23 -3.20
CA ILE A 20 0.41 12.87 -3.49
C ILE A 20 -0.68 11.85 -3.10
N ARG A 21 -1.31 12.04 -1.95
CA ARG A 21 -2.41 11.17 -1.51
C ARG A 21 -3.60 11.24 -2.46
N ALA A 22 -3.99 12.43 -2.91
CA ALA A 22 -5.07 12.61 -3.88
C ALA A 22 -4.76 11.93 -5.23
N GLU A 23 -3.53 12.08 -5.74
CA GLU A 23 -3.07 11.41 -6.97
C GLU A 23 -3.11 9.89 -6.85
N ARG A 24 -2.66 9.33 -5.72
CA ARG A 24 -2.70 7.89 -5.44
C ARG A 24 -4.11 7.34 -5.35
N ASN A 25 -5.06 8.13 -4.87
CA ASN A 25 -6.47 7.76 -4.79
C ASN A 25 -7.26 8.13 -6.06
N HIS A 26 -6.58 8.69 -7.08
CA HIS A 26 -7.19 9.20 -8.31
C HIS A 26 -8.34 10.21 -8.06
N ARG A 27 -8.18 11.06 -7.04
CA ARG A 27 -9.17 12.07 -6.63
C ARG A 27 -8.59 13.48 -6.78
N SER A 28 -9.48 14.47 -6.91
CA SER A 28 -9.07 15.88 -6.79
C SER A 28 -8.67 16.19 -5.35
N LEU A 29 -7.87 17.23 -5.13
CA LEU A 29 -7.47 17.66 -3.79
C LEU A 29 -8.69 17.97 -2.89
N GLN A 30 -9.70 18.62 -3.44
CA GLN A 30 -10.95 18.90 -2.73
C GLN A 30 -11.70 17.60 -2.38
N GLY A 31 -11.74 16.63 -3.30
CA GLY A 31 -12.36 15.32 -3.03
C GLY A 31 -11.61 14.52 -1.97
N GLU A 32 -10.29 14.60 -1.94
CA GLU A 32 -9.47 13.98 -0.89
C GLU A 32 -9.72 14.62 0.48
N LEU A 33 -9.82 15.95 0.54
CA LEU A 33 -10.18 16.66 1.77
C LEU A 33 -11.57 16.29 2.26
N MET A 34 -12.56 16.19 1.36
CA MET A 34 -13.90 15.73 1.71
C MET A 34 -13.86 14.32 2.29
N ALA A 35 -13.16 13.39 1.64
CA ALA A 35 -13.04 12.02 2.14
C ALA A 35 -12.39 11.92 3.53
N ILE A 36 -11.39 12.77 3.82
CA ILE A 36 -10.77 12.86 5.14
C ILE A 36 -11.76 13.41 6.17
N LEU A 37 -12.51 14.46 5.83
CA LEU A 37 -13.51 15.05 6.72
C LEU A 37 -14.66 14.09 6.98
N GLU A 38 -15.16 13.39 5.96
CA GLU A 38 -16.19 12.35 6.10
C GLU A 38 -15.71 11.23 7.02
N ALA A 39 -14.49 10.72 6.81
CA ALA A 39 -13.91 9.69 7.68
C ALA A 39 -13.70 10.17 9.12
N ALA A 40 -13.36 11.44 9.34
CA ALA A 40 -13.19 11.99 10.68
C ALA A 40 -14.52 12.29 11.39
N ALA A 41 -15.58 12.60 10.62
CA ALA A 41 -16.91 12.87 11.14
C ALA A 41 -17.70 11.57 11.43
N SER A 42 -17.43 10.51 10.69
CA SER A 42 -17.87 9.16 11.05
C SER A 42 -17.05 8.72 12.27
N GLU A 43 -17.60 8.88 13.48
CA GLU A 43 -17.03 8.36 14.74
C GLU A 43 -16.72 6.85 14.70
N ASP A 44 -17.18 6.15 13.66
CA ASP A 44 -16.72 4.84 13.19
C ASP A 44 -15.35 4.92 12.48
N LEU A 45 -14.34 5.44 13.17
CA LEU A 45 -12.96 5.14 12.82
C LEU A 45 -12.63 3.81 13.49
N PRO A 46 -12.55 2.67 12.78
CA PRO A 46 -11.76 1.56 13.28
C PRO A 46 -10.33 2.08 13.32
N ALA A 47 -9.92 2.56 14.49
CA ALA A 47 -8.58 2.88 14.92
C ALA A 47 -7.53 2.49 13.87
N ILE A 48 -7.35 3.34 12.85
CA ILE A 48 -6.15 3.32 11.99
C ILE A 48 -5.03 4.02 12.77
N THR A 49 -4.91 3.63 14.03
CA THR A 49 -3.75 3.76 14.87
C THR A 49 -3.25 2.33 15.00
N GLY A 50 -2.17 2.04 14.29
CA GLY A 50 -1.26 0.96 14.64
C GLY A 50 -0.52 1.28 15.95
N ALA A 51 -1.17 1.81 16.97
CA ALA A 51 -0.60 2.04 18.28
C ALA A 51 -1.67 2.13 19.39
N SER A 52 -1.85 0.98 20.04
CA SER A 52 -1.95 0.88 21.50
C SER A 52 -3.28 1.21 22.19
N GLU A 53 -4.31 0.37 22.02
CA GLU A 53 -5.39 0.25 23.01
C GLU A 53 -5.77 -1.19 23.43
N SER A 54 -4.93 -2.19 23.15
CA SER A 54 -4.99 -3.43 23.94
C SER A 54 -3.59 -3.93 24.26
N ARG A 55 -3.13 -3.59 25.47
CA ARG A 55 -2.03 -4.30 26.13
C ARG A 55 -2.54 -5.69 26.54
N GLY A 56 -2.74 -6.55 25.55
CA GLY A 56 -2.83 -7.99 25.69
C GLY A 56 -1.83 -8.58 24.72
N THR A 57 -0.93 -9.43 25.19
CA THR A 57 0.01 -10.17 24.34
C THR A 57 -0.77 -11.06 23.40
N ARG A 58 -1.16 -10.56 22.22
CA ARG A 58 -1.67 -11.43 21.14
C ARG A 58 -0.49 -12.19 20.56
N ARG A 59 -0.60 -13.51 20.59
CA ARG A 59 0.38 -14.44 20.05
C ARG A 59 0.36 -14.31 18.53
N VAL A 60 1.53 -14.41 17.90
CA VAL A 60 1.69 -14.29 16.43
C VAL A 60 0.72 -15.23 15.67
N GLU A 61 0.38 -16.38 16.24
CA GLU A 61 -0.64 -17.31 15.73
C GLU A 61 -2.05 -16.70 15.56
N ASP A 62 -2.51 -15.82 16.47
CA ASP A 62 -3.87 -15.23 16.43
C ASP A 62 -4.05 -14.30 15.23
N SER A 63 -3.01 -13.54 14.89
CA SER A 63 -3.02 -12.63 13.74
C SER A 63 -3.10 -13.38 12.42
N LEU A 64 -2.50 -14.57 12.33
CA LEU A 64 -2.51 -15.40 11.12
C LEU A 64 -3.88 -16.05 10.89
N GLN A 65 -4.59 -16.41 11.96
CA GLN A 65 -5.90 -17.05 11.86
C GLN A 65 -6.94 -16.10 11.24
N GLY A 66 -6.99 -14.84 11.70
CA GLY A 66 -7.92 -13.85 11.16
C GLY A 66 -7.70 -13.58 9.67
N TRP A 67 -6.44 -13.56 9.23
CA TRP A 67 -6.07 -13.37 7.82
C TRP A 67 -6.51 -14.56 6.94
N ARG A 68 -6.42 -15.79 7.44
CA ARG A 68 -6.85 -17.00 6.71
C ARG A 68 -8.37 -17.10 6.55
N THR A 69 -9.14 -16.58 7.51
CA THR A 69 -10.61 -16.57 7.44
C THR A 69 -11.13 -15.58 6.40
N LEU A 70 -10.46 -14.43 6.27
CA LEU A 70 -10.83 -13.38 5.33
C LEU A 70 -10.32 -13.66 3.90
N PHE A 71 -9.19 -14.35 3.79
CA PHE A 71 -8.58 -14.73 2.51
C PHE A 71 -8.32 -16.24 2.48
N PRO A 72 -9.35 -17.07 2.28
CA PRO A 72 -9.17 -18.50 2.10
C PRO A 72 -8.32 -18.72 0.84
N VAL A 73 -7.09 -19.20 1.01
CA VAL A 73 -6.15 -19.41 -0.10
C VAL A 73 -6.69 -20.56 -0.97
N PRO A 74 -7.13 -20.34 -2.22
CA PRO A 74 -7.31 -21.45 -3.14
C PRO A 74 -5.92 -22.01 -3.43
N SER A 75 -5.66 -23.22 -2.93
CA SER A 75 -4.48 -23.98 -3.35
C SER A 75 -4.60 -24.25 -4.85
N ARG A 76 -3.54 -23.90 -5.57
CA ARG A 76 -3.25 -24.14 -7.00
C ARG A 76 -3.80 -23.12 -8.00
N SER A 77 -3.07 -22.03 -8.16
CA SER A 77 -2.58 -21.69 -9.50
C SER A 77 -1.11 -22.12 -9.58
N ASN A 78 -0.78 -22.94 -10.58
CA ASN A 78 0.50 -23.65 -10.69
C ASN A 78 1.69 -22.75 -11.08
N VAL A 79 1.61 -21.45 -10.78
CA VAL A 79 2.64 -20.47 -11.13
C VAL A 79 2.99 -19.71 -9.86
N SER A 80 4.00 -20.21 -9.16
CA SER A 80 4.66 -19.45 -8.10
C SER A 80 5.07 -18.09 -8.67
N SER A 81 4.79 -17.00 -7.96
CA SER A 81 5.28 -15.67 -8.30
C SER A 81 6.80 -15.67 -8.52
N ALA A 82 7.53 -16.50 -7.76
CA ALA A 82 8.96 -16.72 -7.96
C ALA A 82 9.29 -17.35 -9.32
N SER A 83 8.45 -18.26 -9.85
CA SER A 83 8.63 -18.84 -11.18
C SER A 83 8.39 -17.82 -12.30
N LEU A 84 7.41 -16.91 -12.13
CA LEU A 84 7.16 -15.84 -13.10
C LEU A 84 8.33 -14.86 -13.15
N ILE A 85 8.85 -14.46 -11.98
CA ILE A 85 10.01 -13.58 -11.85
C ILE A 85 11.25 -14.22 -12.48
N ARG A 86 11.48 -15.52 -12.24
CA ARG A 86 12.59 -16.27 -12.86
C ARG A 86 12.44 -16.37 -14.37
N GLN A 87 11.24 -16.64 -14.88
CA GLN A 87 10.98 -16.68 -16.33
C GLN A 87 11.28 -15.34 -16.99
N MET A 88 10.76 -14.24 -16.43
CA MET A 88 11.00 -12.88 -16.95
C MET A 88 12.48 -12.50 -16.88
N ARG A 89 13.15 -12.85 -15.78
CA ARG A 89 14.58 -12.59 -15.59
C ARG A 89 15.41 -13.37 -16.61
N ASN A 90 15.22 -14.69 -16.68
CA ASN A 90 16.00 -15.55 -17.56
C ASN A 90 15.75 -15.21 -19.04
N GLY A 91 14.53 -14.82 -19.42
CA GLY A 91 14.25 -14.39 -20.79
C GLY A 91 14.87 -13.04 -21.17
N ARG A 92 15.08 -12.13 -20.20
CA ARG A 92 15.68 -10.82 -20.44
C ARG A 92 17.21 -10.84 -20.44
N TYR A 93 17.78 -11.73 -19.64
CA TYR A 93 19.19 -11.68 -19.27
C TYR A 93 19.95 -12.94 -19.76
N GLY A 94 19.29 -14.08 -19.95
CA GLY A 94 19.99 -15.36 -20.15
C GLY A 94 20.46 -15.96 -18.82
N GLU A 95 21.01 -17.17 -18.86
CA GLU A 95 21.43 -17.94 -17.67
C GLU A 95 22.76 -17.44 -17.09
N ASP A 96 23.52 -16.70 -17.88
CA ASP A 96 24.91 -16.27 -17.61
C ASP A 96 25.04 -15.22 -16.48
N TRP A 97 23.93 -14.63 -16.01
CA TRP A 97 23.94 -13.63 -14.94
C TRP A 97 24.19 -14.20 -13.55
N ALA A 98 24.21 -15.53 -13.42
CA ALA A 98 24.55 -16.22 -12.18
C ALA A 98 26.08 -16.34 -11.98
N GLU A 99 26.88 -16.21 -13.04
CA GLU A 99 28.33 -16.42 -13.01
C GLU A 99 29.10 -15.11 -13.22
N GLY A 100 28.97 -14.17 -12.28
CA GLY A 100 30.02 -13.20 -11.91
C GLY A 100 30.86 -12.50 -13.00
N GLY A 101 30.33 -12.21 -14.19
CA GLY A 101 31.06 -11.58 -15.29
C GLY A 101 30.58 -10.15 -15.57
N GLU A 102 31.52 -9.20 -15.59
CA GLU A 102 31.31 -7.77 -15.88
C GLU A 102 30.41 -7.47 -17.09
N PRO A 103 29.63 -6.38 -17.08
CA PRO A 103 28.79 -6.00 -18.20
C PRO A 103 29.66 -5.61 -19.40
N LYS A 104 29.71 -6.46 -20.43
CA LYS A 104 30.25 -6.07 -21.74
C LYS A 104 29.27 -5.11 -22.41
N GLY A 105 29.73 -3.87 -22.60
CA GLY A 105 29.01 -2.83 -23.33
C GLY A 105 28.76 -3.19 -24.79
N ALA A 106 27.71 -2.57 -25.33
CA ALA A 106 27.51 -2.25 -26.74
C ALA A 106 26.71 -0.93 -26.71
N ALA A 107 27.26 0.22 -27.12
CA ALA A 107 27.60 0.61 -28.49
C ALA A 107 26.36 0.59 -29.40
#